data_AF-A0A1Z5KPK7-F1
#
_entry.id   AF-A0A1Z5KPK7-F1
#
_cell.length_a   1.000
_cell.length_b   1.000
_cell.length_c   1.000
_cell.angle_alpha   90.00
_cell.angle_beta   90.00
_cell.angle_gamma   90.00
#
_symmetry.space_group_name_H-M   'P 1'
#
loop_
_entity.id
_entity.type
_entity.pdbx_description
1 polymer ?
#
loop_
_entity_poly.entity_id
_entity_poly.type
_entity_poly.pdbx_seq_one_letter_code
_entity_poly.pdbx_strand_id
1 'polypeptide(L)'
;MTDDTTPMYEGKDIHVRQEPCCLHCWKQPPKLLKCSQCKSAWYCDSACQKNHYKQKHRKTCQKIAKFTKIMQQQTVLLGVSMTDNIFETEVGYFWDLPHTQTYMEASYDLADGY
;
A
#
# COMPACT_ATOMS: atom_id res chain seq x y z
N MET A 1 18.95 29.58 30.75
CA MET A 1 17.62 29.06 30.35
C MET A 1 17.85 28.37 29.02
N THR A 2 18.12 27.07 29.06
CA THR A 2 18.36 26.26 27.87
C THR A 2 17.02 25.98 27.22
N ASP A 3 16.84 26.47 26.01
CA ASP A 3 15.68 26.26 25.15
C ASP A 3 15.59 24.78 24.81
N ASP A 4 14.68 24.08 25.48
CA ASP A 4 14.41 22.66 25.35
C ASP A 4 13.40 22.46 24.21
N THR A 5 13.83 22.72 22.98
CA THR A 5 13.07 22.42 21.77
C THR A 5 13.54 21.10 21.19
N THR A 6 13.43 20.02 21.98
CA THR A 6 13.51 18.66 21.44
C THR A 6 12.28 18.45 20.53
N PRO A 7 12.43 18.28 19.21
CA PRO A 7 11.28 18.12 18.32
C PRO A 7 10.59 16.81 18.67
N MET A 8 9.39 16.89 19.23
CA MET A 8 8.49 15.75 19.36
C MET A 8 8.26 15.16 17.96
N TYR A 9 8.45 13.85 17.81
CA TYR A 9 8.29 13.18 16.52
C TYR A 9 6.88 13.43 15.96
N GLU A 10 6.78 14.21 14.88
CA GLU A 10 5.50 14.59 14.27
C GLU A 10 4.85 13.43 13.48
N GLY A 11 5.46 12.24 13.42
CA GLY A 11 4.93 11.15 12.61
C GLY A 11 5.12 11.31 11.09
N LYS A 12 5.84 12.35 10.66
CA LYS A 12 6.04 12.66 9.24
C LYS A 12 7.41 12.18 8.79
N ASP A 13 7.42 11.19 7.91
CA ASP A 13 8.62 10.80 7.19
C ASP A 13 8.98 11.91 6.18
N ILE A 14 10.15 12.54 6.37
CA ILE A 14 10.67 13.61 5.52
C ILE A 14 11.00 13.13 4.10
N HIS A 15 11.17 11.82 3.89
CA HIS A 15 11.45 11.22 2.61
C HIS A 15 10.18 10.90 1.82
N VAL A 16 9.00 11.00 2.44
CA VAL A 16 7.72 10.75 1.79
C VAL A 16 7.18 12.05 1.19
N ARG A 17 6.90 12.02 -0.12
CA ARG A 17 6.22 13.13 -0.79
C ARG A 17 4.79 13.26 -0.26
N GLN A 18 4.47 14.45 0.23
CA GLN A 18 3.12 14.79 0.72
C GLN A 18 2.08 14.79 -0.40
N GLU A 19 2.45 15.26 -1.59
CA GLU A 19 1.54 15.37 -2.73
C GLU A 19 1.86 14.36 -3.85
N PRO A 20 0.83 13.71 -4.43
CA PRO A 20 1.01 12.79 -5.54
C PRO A 20 1.48 13.51 -6.80
N CYS A 21 2.30 12.84 -7.60
CA CYS A 21 2.78 13.34 -8.88
C CYS A 21 2.72 12.24 -9.94
N CYS A 22 2.78 12.63 -11.21
CA CYS A 22 2.83 11.66 -12.30
C CYS A 22 4.13 10.84 -12.26
N LEU A 23 4.06 9.51 -12.15
CA LEU A 23 5.26 8.66 -12.07
C LEU A 23 6.03 8.52 -13.41
N HIS A 24 5.51 9.10 -14.50
CA HIS A 24 6.21 9.16 -15.77
C HIS A 24 6.94 10.49 -15.98
N CYS A 25 6.24 11.62 -15.82
CA CYS A 25 6.76 12.95 -16.16
C CYS A 25 6.97 13.87 -14.95
N TRP A 26 6.67 13.38 -13.74
CA TRP A 26 6.88 14.04 -12.45
C TRP A 26 6.10 15.35 -12.23
N LYS A 27 5.22 15.72 -13.17
CA LYS A 27 4.31 16.87 -13.04
C LYS A 27 3.22 16.60 -12.00
N GLN A 28 2.74 17.68 -11.38
CA GLN A 28 1.62 17.70 -10.44
C GLN A 28 0.45 18.50 -11.04
N PRO A 29 -0.28 17.95 -12.03
CA PRO A 29 -1.49 18.58 -12.52
C PRO A 29 -2.57 18.55 -11.43
N PRO A 30 -3.58 19.44 -11.49
CA PRO A 30 -4.68 19.49 -10.53
C PRO A 30 -5.45 18.16 -10.38
N LYS A 31 -5.44 17.34 -11.44
CA LYS A 31 -6.10 16.03 -11.46
C LYS A 31 -5.14 14.97 -11.99
N LEU A 32 -4.89 13.96 -11.16
CA LEU A 32 -4.15 12.76 -11.52
C LEU A 32 -5.10 11.56 -11.62
N LEU A 33 -4.80 10.68 -12.55
CA LEU A 33 -5.45 9.39 -12.75
C LEU A 33 -4.67 8.31 -12.00
N LYS A 34 -5.38 7.45 -11.26
CA LYS A 34 -4.79 6.26 -10.65
C LYS A 34 -4.75 5.11 -11.65
N CYS A 35 -3.72 4.28 -11.56
CA CYS A 35 -3.71 2.98 -12.22
C CYS A 35 -4.96 2.19 -11.79
N SER A 36 -5.81 1.81 -12.74
CA SER A 36 -7.05 1.10 -12.44
C SER A 36 -6.82 -0.29 -11.83
N GLN A 37 -5.68 -0.91 -12.14
CA GLN A 37 -5.36 -2.27 -11.70
C GLN A 37 -4.79 -2.30 -10.26
N CYS A 38 -3.70 -1.57 -10.00
CA CYS A 38 -3.03 -1.61 -8.70
C CYS A 38 -3.41 -0.46 -7.75
N LYS A 39 -4.02 0.61 -8.27
CA LYS A 39 -4.42 1.84 -7.53
C LYS A 39 -3.30 2.60 -6.79
N SER A 40 -2.05 2.13 -6.88
CA SER A 40 -0.87 2.73 -6.22
C SER A 40 -0.21 3.85 -7.05
N ALA A 41 -0.15 3.69 -8.38
CA ALA A 41 0.53 4.66 -9.26
C ALA A 41 -0.39 5.76 -9.81
N TRP A 42 0.13 6.98 -9.91
CA TRP A 42 -0.57 8.18 -10.40
C TRP A 42 0.01 8.71 -11.72
N TYR A 43 -0.86 9.24 -12.60
CA TYR A 43 -0.49 9.73 -13.93
C TYR A 43 -1.32 10.94 -14.36
N CYS A 44 -0.75 11.81 -15.19
CA CYS A 44 -1.52 12.90 -15.81
C CYS A 44 -2.59 12.36 -16.77
N ASP A 45 -2.24 11.32 -17.53
CA ASP A 45 -3.04 10.81 -18.63
C ASP A 45 -2.66 9.34 -18.97
N SER A 46 -3.37 8.78 -19.93
CA SER A 46 -3.15 7.41 -20.39
C SER A 46 -1.82 7.20 -21.14
N ALA A 47 -1.22 8.25 -21.71
CA ALA A 47 0.06 8.16 -22.40
C ALA A 47 1.20 7.97 -21.39
N CYS A 48 1.21 8.79 -20.33
CA CYS A 48 2.12 8.66 -19.20
C CYS A 48 2.02 7.28 -18.55
N GLN A 49 0.79 6.78 -18.35
CA GLN A 49 0.58 5.44 -17.80
C GLN A 49 1.17 4.36 -18.71
N LYS A 50 0.88 4.37 -20.02
CA LYS A 50 1.37 3.36 -20.97
C LYS A 50 2.89 3.33 -21.07
N ASN A 51 3.53 4.51 -21.10
CA ASN A 51 4.98 4.60 -21.16
C ASN A 51 5.63 4.07 -19.88
N HIS A 52 5.13 4.51 -18.71
CA HIS A 52 5.62 4.02 -17.43
C HIS A 52 5.42 2.52 -17.25
N TYR A 53 4.28 1.99 -17.71
CA TYR A 53 3.97 0.55 -17.69
C TYR A 53 5.00 -0.27 -18.46
N LYS A 54 5.35 0.14 -19.67
CA LYS A 54 6.35 -0.55 -20.49
C LYS A 54 7.76 -0.49 -19.89
N GLN A 55 8.12 0.64 -19.27
CA GLN A 55 9.47 0.86 -18.76
C GLN A 55 9.73 0.14 -17.44
N LYS A 56 8.85 0.30 -16.44
CA LYS A 56 9.12 -0.17 -15.07
C LYS A 56 7.90 -0.63 -14.28
N HIS A 57 6.71 -0.08 -14.53
CA HIS A 57 5.57 -0.33 -13.64
C HIS A 57 4.92 -1.71 -13.80
N ARG A 58 5.06 -2.40 -14.94
CA ARG A 58 4.36 -3.67 -15.19
C ARG A 58 4.53 -4.71 -14.09
N LYS A 59 5.78 -4.98 -13.66
CA LYS A 59 6.08 -6.00 -12.64
C LYS A 59 5.44 -5.64 -11.30
N THR A 60 5.69 -4.42 -10.82
CA THR A 60 5.13 -3.91 -9.56
C THR A 60 3.60 -3.85 -9.59
N CYS A 61 3.01 -3.42 -10.71
CA CYS A 61 1.56 -3.38 -10.89
C CYS A 61 0.91 -4.76 -10.74
N GLN A 62 1.52 -5.79 -11.35
CA GLN A 62 1.05 -7.17 -11.25
C GLN A 62 1.22 -7.72 -9.83
N LYS A 63 2.36 -7.43 -9.16
CA LYS A 63 2.61 -7.82 -7.77
C LYS A 63 1.54 -7.26 -6.84
N ILE A 64 1.37 -5.93 -6.84
CA ILE A 64 0.37 -5.25 -5.99
C ILE A 64 -1.03 -5.77 -6.28
N ALA A 65 -1.44 -5.85 -7.55
CA ALA A 65 -2.79 -6.29 -7.90
C ALA A 65 -3.08 -7.74 -7.43
N LYS A 66 -2.08 -8.64 -7.53
CA LYS A 66 -2.20 -10.02 -7.05
C LYS A 66 -2.38 -10.05 -5.54
N PHE A 67 -1.48 -9.42 -4.78
CA PHE A 67 -1.50 -9.53 -3.33
C PHE A 67 -2.64 -8.73 -2.69
N THR A 68 -3.07 -7.62 -3.30
CA THR A 68 -4.29 -6.90 -2.87
C THR A 68 -5.51 -7.81 -2.95
N LYS A 69 -5.63 -8.59 -4.03
CA LYS A 69 -6.74 -9.54 -4.17
C LYS A 69 -6.67 -10.65 -3.12
N ILE A 70 -5.50 -11.24 -2.89
CA ILE A 70 -5.31 -12.30 -1.88
C ILE A 70 -5.65 -11.76 -0.49
N MET A 71 -5.06 -10.63 -0.11
CA MET A 71 -5.28 -10.00 1.19
C MET A 71 -6.77 -9.70 1.41
N GLN A 72 -7.46 -9.09 0.43
CA GLN A 72 -8.90 -8.81 0.52
C GLN A 72 -9.75 -10.07 0.69
N GLN A 73 -9.44 -11.14 -0.04
CA GLN A 73 -10.14 -12.41 0.10
C GLN A 73 -9.94 -12.99 1.50
N GLN A 74 -8.69 -12.98 2.01
CA GLN A 74 -8.40 -13.47 3.36
C GLN A 74 -9.05 -12.61 4.44
N THR A 75 -9.14 -11.28 4.28
CA THR A 75 -9.87 -10.41 5.22
C THR A 75 -11.32 -10.85 5.37
N VAL A 76 -12.00 -11.21 4.28
CA VAL A 76 -13.38 -11.72 4.34
C VAL A 76 -13.43 -13.08 5.02
N LEU A 77 -12.54 -14.02 4.67
CA LEU A 77 -12.55 -15.36 5.27
C LEU A 77 -12.31 -15.32 6.79
N LEU A 78 -11.32 -14.52 7.21
CA LEU A 78 -10.93 -14.35 8.61
C LEU A 78 -11.96 -13.57 9.42
N GLY A 79 -12.61 -12.57 8.81
CA GLY A 79 -13.65 -11.76 9.46
C GLY A 79 -15.01 -12.43 9.58
N VAL A 80 -15.25 -13.56 8.90
CA VAL A 80 -16.50 -14.34 8.97
C VAL A 80 -16.38 -15.51 9.97
N SER A 81 -15.27 -15.61 10.70
CA SER A 81 -15.09 -16.62 11.75
C SER A 81 -16.13 -16.43 12.88
N MET A 82 -16.95 -17.45 13.10
CA MET A 82 -18.22 -17.39 13.82
C MET A 82 -18.16 -17.06 15.32
N THR A 83 -16.98 -17.01 15.97
CA THR A 83 -16.93 -16.84 17.43
C THR A 83 -16.17 -15.61 17.92
N ASP A 84 -15.26 -15.03 17.15
CA ASP A 84 -14.56 -13.79 17.50
C ASP A 84 -13.90 -13.21 16.23
N ASN A 85 -14.02 -11.89 16.00
CA ASN A 85 -13.32 -11.24 14.90
C ASN A 85 -11.82 -11.30 15.18
N ILE A 86 -11.12 -12.14 14.42
CA ILE A 86 -9.69 -12.36 14.63
C ILE A 86 -8.86 -11.08 14.50
N PHE A 87 -9.31 -10.12 13.68
CA PHE A 87 -8.70 -8.79 13.55
C PHE A 87 -8.87 -7.90 14.79
N GLU A 88 -9.61 -8.35 15.81
CA GLU A 88 -9.78 -7.65 17.08
C GLU A 88 -9.17 -8.44 18.22
N THR A 89 -9.36 -9.77 18.25
CA THR A 89 -8.94 -10.61 19.37
C THR A 89 -7.48 -11.05 19.30
N GLU A 90 -6.91 -11.23 18.10
CA GLU A 90 -5.61 -11.87 17.92
C GLU A 90 -4.55 -11.00 17.24
N VAL A 91 -4.77 -9.68 17.12
CA VAL A 91 -3.91 -8.74 16.37
C VAL A 91 -2.42 -8.83 16.70
N GLY A 92 -2.07 -9.17 17.95
CA GLY A 92 -0.68 -9.32 18.40
C GLY A 92 0.01 -10.62 17.97
N TYR A 93 -0.75 -11.64 17.55
CA TYR A 93 -0.26 -13.00 17.27
C TYR A 93 -0.46 -13.42 15.82
N PHE A 94 -0.89 -12.51 14.93
CA PHE A 94 -1.20 -12.82 13.53
C PHE A 94 -0.07 -13.50 12.75
N TRP A 95 1.20 -13.30 13.12
CA TRP A 95 2.33 -13.94 12.44
C TRP A 95 2.55 -15.39 12.90
N ASP A 96 2.06 -15.75 14.09
CA ASP A 96 2.25 -17.06 14.72
C ASP A 96 1.05 -18.00 14.50
N LEU A 97 -0.06 -17.48 14.00
CA LEU A 97 -1.28 -18.24 13.73
C LEU A 97 -1.26 -18.82 12.30
N PRO A 98 -1.33 -20.16 12.13
CA PRO A 98 -1.26 -20.78 10.80
C PRO A 98 -2.35 -20.32 9.82
N HIS A 99 -3.53 -19.98 10.33
CA HIS A 99 -4.68 -19.62 9.51
C HIS A 99 -4.66 -18.14 9.06
N THR A 100 -3.85 -17.29 9.68
CA THR A 100 -3.63 -15.89 9.25
C THR A 100 -2.40 -15.73 8.36
N GLN A 101 -1.55 -16.76 8.25
CA GLN A 101 -0.28 -16.72 7.51
C GLN A 101 -0.45 -16.19 6.08
N THR A 102 -1.46 -16.64 5.33
CA THR A 102 -1.68 -16.16 3.95
C THR A 102 -2.05 -14.68 3.89
N TYR A 103 -2.86 -14.18 4.83
CA TYR A 103 -3.17 -12.74 4.93
C TYR A 103 -1.90 -11.94 5.23
N MET A 104 -1.10 -12.48 6.15
CA MET A 104 0.12 -11.89 6.65
C MET A 104 1.20 -11.79 5.57
N GLU A 105 1.53 -12.89 4.90
CA GLU A 105 2.47 -12.91 3.76
C GLU A 105 2.02 -11.96 2.64
N ALA A 106 0.73 -11.95 2.29
CA ALA A 106 0.20 -11.04 1.27
C ALA A 106 0.31 -9.57 1.69
N SER A 107 0.11 -9.26 2.98
CA SER A 107 0.25 -7.90 3.52
C SER A 107 1.70 -7.43 3.49
N TYR A 108 2.65 -8.31 3.83
CA TYR A 108 4.08 -8.04 3.73
C TYR A 108 4.50 -7.80 2.28
N ASP A 109 4.07 -8.67 1.36
CA ASP A 109 4.35 -8.52 -0.07
C ASP A 109 3.73 -7.25 -0.68
N LEU A 110 2.61 -6.77 -0.14
CA LEU A 110 2.05 -5.48 -0.50
C LEU A 110 2.89 -4.32 0.01
N ALA A 111 3.31 -4.36 1.28
CA ALA A 111 4.14 -3.33 1.88
C ALA A 111 5.48 -3.17 1.15
N ASP A 112 6.12 -4.29 0.78
CA ASP A 112 7.34 -4.31 -0.05
C ASP A 112 7.10 -3.82 -1.50
N GLY A 113 5.86 -3.87 -1.97
CA GLY A 113 5.49 -3.45 -3.31
C GLY A 113 5.27 -1.94 -3.50
N TYR A 114 5.17 -1.17 -2.40
CA TYR A 114 4.98 0.28 -2.41
C TYR A 114 6.32 1.03 -2.45
#